data_AF-A3XPI9-F1
#
_entry.id   AF-A3XPI9-F1
#
_cell.length_a   1.000
_cell.length_b   1.000
_cell.length_c   1.000
_cell.angle_alpha   90.00
_cell.angle_beta   90.00
_cell.angle_gamma   90.00
#
_symmetry.space_group_name_H-M   'P 1'
#
loop_
_entity.id
_entity.type
_entity.pdbx_description
1 polymer ?
#
loop_
_entity_poly.entity_id
_entity_poly.type
_entity_poly.pdbx_seq_one_letter_code
_entity_poly.pdbx_strand_id
1 'polypeptide(L)'
;MTIDEIHNNKKISVRTYNVCKSNDLNTISEIKDYYLKNRSFEKLQNCGRKSNMELIGICVRYLSESPEQENLNKDNSEAKNDSFKEIIADLTRVQRNVINSYIIVNTEGLKVRSKNAIKSFLGGDLKIKNFANRILILRSFEIDKIKNVGERL
;
A
#
# COMPACT_ATOMS: atom_id res chain seq x y z
N MET A 1 0.17 -21.44 11.22
CA MET A 1 0.85 -20.41 12.03
C MET A 1 -0.17 -19.69 12.89
N THR A 2 0.10 -19.58 14.18
CA THR A 2 -0.80 -18.98 15.18
C THR A 2 -0.49 -17.50 15.38
N ILE A 3 -1.43 -16.76 15.98
CA ILE A 3 -1.19 -15.36 16.33
C ILE A 3 -0.13 -15.20 17.42
N ASP A 4 0.00 -16.18 18.31
CA ASP A 4 1.06 -16.21 19.33
C ASP A 4 2.45 -16.25 18.67
N GLU A 5 2.63 -17.09 17.64
CA GLU A 5 3.87 -17.16 16.85
C GLU A 5 4.16 -15.85 16.11
N ILE A 6 3.15 -15.20 15.53
CA ILE A 6 3.31 -13.94 14.81
C ILE A 6 3.72 -12.81 15.76
N HIS A 7 3.12 -12.76 16.94
CA HIS A 7 3.45 -11.79 17.97
C HIS A 7 4.85 -12.01 18.55
N ASN A 8 5.22 -13.26 18.86
CA ASN A 8 6.56 -13.60 19.36
C ASN A 8 7.65 -13.23 18.36
N ASN A 9 7.37 -13.34 17.06
CA ASN A 9 8.25 -12.89 15.98
C ASN A 9 8.21 -11.38 15.72
N LYS A 10 7.56 -10.59 16.58
CA LYS A 10 7.42 -9.12 16.47
C LYS A 10 6.83 -8.65 15.12
N LYS A 11 6.01 -9.48 14.47
CA LYS A 11 5.38 -9.14 13.18
C LYS A 11 4.12 -8.27 13.35
N ILE A 12 3.55 -8.21 14.55
CA ILE A 12 2.42 -7.35 14.92
C ILE A 12 2.65 -6.68 16.27
N SER A 13 1.97 -5.55 16.49
CA SER A 13 1.97 -4.90 17.80
C SER A 13 1.17 -5.67 18.85
N VAL A 14 1.47 -5.43 20.13
CA VAL A 14 0.69 -5.96 21.27
C VAL A 14 -0.79 -5.62 21.14
N ARG A 15 -1.11 -4.41 20.67
CA ARG A 15 -2.50 -4.00 20.45
C ARG A 15 -3.19 -4.89 19.42
N THR A 16 -2.54 -5.13 18.28
CA THR A 16 -3.08 -5.97 17.21
C THR A 16 -3.20 -7.43 17.64
N TYR A 17 -2.25 -7.93 18.42
CA TYR A 17 -2.35 -9.24 19.07
C TYR A 17 -3.59 -9.33 19.98
N ASN A 18 -3.85 -8.33 20.81
CA ASN A 18 -5.03 -8.29 21.67
C ASN A 18 -6.34 -8.19 20.88
N VAL A 19 -6.35 -7.46 19.76
CA VAL A 19 -7.50 -7.42 18.83
C VAL A 19 -7.79 -8.82 18.32
N CYS A 20 -6.78 -9.57 17.88
CA CYS A 20 -6.97 -10.94 17.42
C CYS A 20 -7.52 -11.85 18.51
N LYS A 21 -6.91 -11.84 19.71
CA LYS A 21 -7.34 -12.69 20.83
C LYS A 21 -8.75 -12.36 21.32
N SER A 22 -9.15 -11.09 21.35
CA SER A 22 -10.48 -10.67 21.81
C SER A 22 -11.60 -10.90 20.78
N ASN A 23 -11.26 -11.21 19.53
CA ASN A 23 -12.24 -11.52 18.48
C ASN A 23 -12.06 -12.96 17.95
N ASP A 24 -11.44 -13.84 18.73
CA ASP A 24 -11.22 -15.27 18.40
C ASP A 24 -10.49 -15.55 17.08
N LEU A 25 -9.67 -14.60 16.62
CA LEU A 25 -8.80 -14.76 15.45
C LEU A 25 -7.45 -15.32 15.89
N ASN A 26 -7.39 -16.61 16.20
CA ASN A 26 -6.21 -17.25 16.79
C ASN A 26 -5.17 -17.71 15.75
N THR A 27 -5.57 -17.81 14.49
CA THR A 27 -4.76 -18.34 13.40
C THR A 27 -4.76 -17.43 12.18
N ILE A 28 -3.74 -17.59 11.32
CA ILE A 28 -3.71 -16.88 10.03
C ILE A 28 -4.91 -17.23 9.15
N SER A 29 -5.41 -18.46 9.21
CA SER A 29 -6.57 -18.88 8.41
C SER A 29 -7.79 -18.05 8.76
N GLU A 30 -8.12 -17.94 10.04
CA GLU A 30 -9.27 -17.18 10.53
C GLU A 30 -9.16 -15.69 10.15
N ILE A 31 -7.96 -15.12 10.24
CA ILE A 31 -7.69 -13.73 9.82
C ILE A 31 -7.92 -13.55 8.31
N LYS A 32 -7.45 -14.50 7.49
CA LYS A 32 -7.69 -14.49 6.04
C LYS A 32 -9.18 -14.61 5.72
N ASP A 33 -9.88 -15.54 6.34
CA ASP A 33 -11.31 -15.78 6.11
C ASP A 33 -12.13 -14.54 6.47
N TYR A 34 -11.80 -13.91 7.60
CA TYR A 34 -12.42 -12.64 8.00
C TYR A 34 -12.18 -11.54 6.97
N TYR A 35 -10.95 -11.39 6.48
CA TYR A 35 -10.59 -10.39 5.48
C TYR A 35 -11.26 -10.63 4.13
N LEU A 36 -11.36 -11.88 3.67
CA LEU A 36 -12.04 -12.21 2.41
C LEU A 36 -13.51 -11.84 2.44
N LYS A 37 -14.18 -12.03 3.59
CA LYS A 37 -15.59 -11.70 3.80
C LYS A 37 -15.84 -10.20 3.94
N ASN A 38 -14.97 -9.48 4.65
CA ASN A 38 -15.24 -8.10 5.08
C ASN A 38 -14.39 -7.03 4.40
N ARG A 39 -13.28 -7.43 3.76
CA ARG A 39 -12.26 -6.57 3.12
C ARG A 39 -11.61 -5.52 4.05
N SER A 40 -11.86 -5.60 5.36
CA SER A 40 -11.35 -4.72 6.40
C SER A 40 -11.55 -5.38 7.77
N PHE A 41 -10.76 -4.97 8.77
CA PHE A 41 -10.87 -5.38 10.17
C PHE A 41 -11.46 -4.29 11.07
N GLU A 42 -11.88 -3.15 10.53
CA GLU A 42 -12.42 -2.02 11.31
C GLU A 42 -13.70 -2.36 12.08
N LYS A 43 -14.40 -3.43 11.68
CA LYS A 43 -15.59 -3.94 12.39
C LYS A 43 -15.25 -4.80 13.61
N LEU A 44 -13.99 -5.19 13.80
CA LEU A 44 -13.57 -5.93 14.99
C LEU A 44 -13.54 -5.02 16.21
N GLN A 45 -13.93 -5.56 17.35
CA GLN A 45 -13.89 -4.81 18.59
C GLN A 45 -12.43 -4.41 18.90
N ASN A 46 -12.23 -3.15 19.31
CA ASN A 46 -10.92 -2.57 19.63
C ASN A 46 -9.93 -2.43 18.46
N CYS A 47 -10.37 -2.69 17.22
CA CYS A 47 -9.52 -2.58 16.04
C CYS A 47 -9.50 -1.14 15.49
N GLY A 48 -8.48 -0.37 15.90
CA GLY A 48 -8.22 0.95 15.33
C GLY A 48 -7.51 0.88 13.99
N ARG A 49 -7.43 2.01 13.27
CA ARG A 49 -6.84 2.10 11.92
C ARG A 49 -5.47 1.45 11.78
N LYS A 50 -4.57 1.63 12.77
CA LYS A 50 -3.23 1.03 12.77
C LYS A 50 -3.30 -0.51 12.82
N SER A 51 -4.12 -1.06 13.72
CA SER A 51 -4.32 -2.52 13.83
C SER A 51 -4.98 -3.10 12.60
N ASN A 52 -5.95 -2.40 12.00
CA ASN A 52 -6.54 -2.78 10.72
C ASN A 52 -5.46 -2.93 9.63
N MET A 53 -4.59 -1.92 9.48
CA MET A 53 -3.52 -1.97 8.48
C MET A 53 -2.48 -3.06 8.77
N GLU A 54 -2.12 -3.28 10.04
CA GLU A 54 -1.22 -4.38 10.43
C GLU A 54 -1.80 -5.76 10.04
N LEU A 55 -3.09 -5.99 10.28
CA LEU A 55 -3.77 -7.24 9.92
C LEU A 55 -3.94 -7.42 8.40
N ILE A 56 -4.25 -6.36 7.67
CA ILE A 56 -4.25 -6.39 6.20
C ILE A 56 -2.86 -6.74 5.68
N GLY A 57 -1.81 -6.17 6.28
CA GLY A 57 -0.42 -6.48 5.95
C GLY A 57 -0.08 -7.96 6.16
N ILE A 58 -0.59 -8.58 7.23
CA ILE A 58 -0.48 -10.03 7.46
C ILE A 58 -1.19 -10.79 6.33
N CYS A 59 -2.45 -10.46 6.04
CA CYS A 59 -3.19 -11.12 4.97
C CYS A 59 -2.42 -11.09 3.65
N VAL A 60 -1.95 -9.91 3.23
CA VAL A 60 -1.20 -9.77 1.98
C VAL A 60 0.05 -10.64 1.97
N ARG A 61 0.85 -10.63 3.05
CA ARG A 61 2.09 -11.42 3.16
C ARG A 61 1.83 -12.92 3.13
N TYR A 62 0.80 -13.41 3.82
CA TYR A 62 0.53 -14.84 3.89
C TYR A 62 -0.41 -15.37 2.80
N LEU A 63 -1.14 -14.50 2.09
CA LEU A 63 -1.83 -14.84 0.85
C LEU A 63 -0.83 -15.07 -0.28
N SER A 64 0.33 -14.40 -0.27
CA SER A 64 1.43 -14.68 -1.20
C SER A 64 2.23 -15.96 -0.90
N GLU A 65 2.01 -16.61 0.25
CA GLU A 65 2.75 -17.81 0.68
C GLU A 65 1.97 -19.13 0.50
N SER A 66 0.71 -19.12 0.03
CA SER A 66 -0.04 -20.34 -0.29
C SER A 66 0.27 -20.84 -1.72
N PRO A 67 0.67 -22.12 -1.92
CA PRO A 67 0.99 -22.69 -3.24
C PRO A 67 -0.14 -22.56 -4.28
N GLU A 68 -1.39 -22.51 -3.82
CA GLU A 68 -2.58 -22.46 -4.66
C GLU A 68 -2.84 -21.08 -5.31
N GLN A 69 -2.05 -20.06 -4.96
CA GLN A 69 -2.13 -18.70 -5.53
C GLN A 69 -0.83 -18.26 -6.22
N GLU A 70 0.15 -19.14 -6.41
CA GLU A 70 1.37 -18.82 -7.16
C GLU A 70 1.09 -18.50 -8.64
N ASN A 71 -0.05 -18.96 -9.18
CA ASN A 71 -0.45 -18.69 -10.57
C ASN A 71 -1.23 -17.37 -10.80
N LEU A 72 -1.54 -16.58 -9.77
CA LEU A 72 -2.29 -15.31 -9.96
C LEU A 72 -1.46 -14.05 -9.67
N ASN A 73 -0.43 -14.14 -8.81
CA ASN A 73 0.28 -12.94 -8.33
C ASN A 73 1.80 -12.93 -8.57
N LYS A 74 2.41 -14.02 -9.06
CA LYS A 74 3.83 -14.00 -9.48
C LYS A 74 4.03 -13.56 -10.93
N ASP A 75 3.05 -13.73 -11.82
CA ASP A 75 3.14 -13.27 -13.22
C ASP A 75 2.74 -11.79 -13.45
N ASN A 76 2.15 -11.11 -12.46
CA ASN A 76 1.54 -9.79 -12.68
C ASN A 76 2.31 -8.59 -12.11
N SER A 77 3.37 -8.76 -11.33
CA SER A 77 4.09 -7.63 -10.71
C SER A 77 5.40 -7.27 -11.42
N GLU A 78 6.07 -8.25 -12.01
CA GLU A 78 7.20 -8.03 -12.93
C GLU A 78 6.71 -7.55 -14.29
N ALA A 79 5.77 -8.28 -14.89
CA ALA A 79 5.14 -7.89 -16.15
C ALA A 79 4.45 -6.51 -16.09
N LYS A 80 3.81 -6.13 -14.96
CA LYS A 80 3.22 -4.79 -14.83
C LYS A 80 4.25 -3.68 -14.72
N ASN A 81 5.33 -3.88 -13.96
CA ASN A 81 6.35 -2.85 -13.82
C ASN A 81 7.08 -2.62 -15.15
N ASP A 82 7.33 -3.69 -15.90
CA ASP A 82 7.93 -3.58 -17.23
C ASP A 82 6.91 -2.99 -18.23
N SER A 83 5.63 -3.37 -18.16
CA SER A 83 4.56 -2.73 -18.94
C SER A 83 4.41 -1.24 -18.64
N PHE A 84 4.51 -0.80 -17.39
CA PHE A 84 4.48 0.64 -17.06
C PHE A 84 5.72 1.37 -17.57
N LYS A 85 6.90 0.75 -17.53
CA LYS A 85 8.11 1.35 -18.13
C LYS A 85 7.94 1.53 -19.63
N GLU A 86 7.44 0.52 -20.33
CA GLU A 86 7.17 0.54 -21.77
C GLU A 86 6.16 1.64 -22.12
N ILE A 87 5.00 1.68 -21.44
CA ILE A 87 3.98 2.72 -21.65
C ILE A 87 4.58 4.12 -21.49
N ILE A 88 5.36 4.37 -20.43
CA ILE A 88 5.95 5.69 -20.15
C ILE A 88 7.04 6.06 -21.17
N ALA A 89 7.78 5.08 -21.68
CA ALA A 89 8.75 5.26 -22.75
C ALA A 89 8.06 5.64 -24.07
N ASP A 90 6.95 4.97 -24.38
CA ASP A 90 6.21 5.11 -25.65
C ASP A 90 5.27 6.33 -25.69
N LEU A 91 5.10 7.03 -24.57
CA LEU A 91 4.33 8.28 -24.53
C LEU A 91 4.89 9.30 -25.52
N THR A 92 4.07 9.64 -26.51
CA THR A 92 4.33 10.76 -27.43
C THR A 92 4.45 12.08 -26.65
N ARG A 93 5.08 13.07 -27.29
CA ARG A 93 5.21 14.42 -26.69
C ARG A 93 3.85 15.01 -26.29
N VAL A 94 2.83 14.85 -27.13
CA VAL A 94 1.48 15.37 -26.87
C VAL A 94 0.85 14.68 -25.65
N GLN A 95 0.86 13.34 -25.62
CA GLN A 95 0.33 12.59 -24.47
C GLN A 95 1.05 12.93 -23.17
N ARG A 96 2.39 13.04 -23.22
CA ARG A 96 3.21 13.44 -22.06
C ARG A 96 2.83 14.81 -21.54
N ASN A 97 2.57 15.77 -22.44
CA ASN A 97 2.13 17.11 -22.07
C ASN A 97 0.74 17.09 -21.43
N VAL A 98 -0.22 16.38 -22.03
CA VAL A 98 -1.58 16.24 -21.49
C VAL A 98 -1.54 15.64 -20.08
N ILE A 99 -0.77 14.58 -19.86
CA ILE A 99 -0.62 13.95 -18.54
C ILE A 99 0.03 14.92 -17.54
N ASN A 100 1.10 15.63 -17.93
CA ASN A 100 1.74 16.62 -17.07
C ASN A 100 0.78 17.75 -16.68
N SER A 101 -0.02 18.27 -17.62
CA SER A 101 -1.05 19.26 -17.33
C SER A 101 -2.09 18.72 -16.35
N TYR A 102 -2.53 17.49 -16.54
CA TYR A 102 -3.48 16.84 -15.62
C TYR A 102 -2.90 16.68 -14.20
N ILE A 103 -1.64 16.28 -14.09
CA ILE A 103 -0.93 16.21 -12.80
C ILE A 103 -0.92 17.58 -12.12
N ILE A 104 -0.57 18.65 -12.85
CA ILE A 104 -0.52 20.01 -12.30
C ILE A 104 -1.89 20.40 -11.72
N VAL A 105 -2.96 20.30 -12.51
CA VAL A 105 -4.33 20.66 -12.08
C VAL A 105 -4.74 19.89 -10.82
N ASN A 106 -4.48 18.58 -10.77
CA ASN A 106 -4.82 17.78 -9.59
C ASN A 106 -3.98 18.15 -8.36
N THR A 107 -2.69 18.46 -8.56
CA THR A 107 -1.82 18.87 -7.45
C THR A 107 -2.12 20.26 -6.92
N GLU A 108 -2.74 21.13 -7.72
CA GLU A 108 -3.22 22.44 -7.29
C GLU A 108 -4.47 22.35 -6.40
N GLY A 109 -5.32 21.35 -6.62
CA GLY A 109 -6.47 21.06 -5.74
C GLY A 109 -6.09 20.50 -4.37
N LEU A 110 -4.81 20.20 -4.13
CA LEU A 110 -4.35 19.67 -2.85
C LEU A 110 -4.16 20.76 -1.79
N LYS A 111 -4.38 20.39 -0.52
CA LYS A 111 -3.99 21.24 0.61
C LYS A 111 -2.48 21.52 0.57
N VAL A 112 -2.07 22.72 0.99
CA VAL A 112 -0.67 23.20 0.96
C VAL A 112 0.32 22.17 1.49
N ARG A 113 0.03 21.52 2.62
CA ARG A 113 0.88 20.48 3.22
C ARG A 113 1.06 19.26 2.32
N SER A 114 -0.01 18.80 1.68
CA SER A 114 0.00 17.64 0.79
C SER A 114 0.73 17.96 -0.51
N LYS A 115 0.50 19.17 -1.05
CA LYS A 115 1.23 19.70 -2.20
C LYS A 115 2.73 19.77 -1.91
N ASN A 116 3.12 20.29 -0.76
CA ASN A 116 4.53 20.39 -0.35
C ASN A 116 5.17 19.03 -0.13
N ALA A 117 4.46 18.08 0.49
CA ALA A 117 4.96 16.72 0.72
C ALA A 117 5.23 15.99 -0.61
N ILE A 118 4.27 16.00 -1.53
CA ILE A 118 4.43 15.37 -2.85
C ILE A 118 5.52 16.06 -3.67
N LYS A 119 5.55 17.39 -3.69
CA LYS A 119 6.59 18.15 -4.40
C LYS A 119 7.98 17.83 -3.85
N SER A 120 8.14 17.76 -2.53
CA SER A 120 9.41 17.38 -1.89
C SER A 120 9.81 15.94 -2.24
N PHE A 121 8.87 15.00 -2.16
CA PHE A 121 9.12 13.59 -2.47
C PHE A 121 9.59 13.37 -3.92
N LEU A 122 9.00 14.14 -4.85
CA LEU A 122 9.29 14.04 -6.28
C LEU A 122 10.52 14.84 -6.74
N GLY A 123 11.25 15.47 -5.81
CA GLY A 123 12.44 16.26 -6.14
C GLY A 123 12.12 17.64 -6.74
N GLY A 124 10.94 18.19 -6.45
CA GLY A 124 10.54 19.55 -6.82
C GLY A 124 9.79 19.68 -8.14
N ASP A 125 9.77 18.63 -8.97
CA ASP A 125 9.20 18.68 -10.33
C ASP A 125 8.05 17.67 -10.49
N LEU A 126 6.86 18.20 -10.79
CA LEU A 126 5.60 17.45 -10.89
C LEU A 126 5.36 16.93 -12.31
N LYS A 127 6.36 16.25 -12.88
CA LYS A 127 6.27 15.59 -14.19
C LYS A 127 6.04 14.11 -14.05
N ILE A 128 5.35 13.53 -15.03
CA ILE A 128 5.08 12.09 -15.12
C ILE A 128 6.35 11.23 -14.98
N LYS A 129 7.51 11.70 -15.46
CA LYS A 129 8.80 11.02 -15.28
C LYS A 129 9.13 10.77 -13.80
N ASN A 130 8.89 11.75 -12.93
CA ASN A 130 9.21 11.64 -11.51
C ASN A 130 8.20 10.75 -10.78
N PHE A 131 6.92 10.85 -11.13
CA PHE A 131 5.90 9.92 -10.64
C PHE A 131 6.20 8.48 -11.06
N ALA A 132 6.59 8.27 -12.32
CA ALA A 132 6.96 6.95 -12.83
C ALA A 132 8.12 6.38 -12.01
N ASN A 133 9.23 7.11 -11.89
CA ASN A 133 10.44 6.60 -11.26
C ASN A 133 10.33 6.41 -9.74
N ARG A 134 9.54 7.23 -9.06
CA ARG A 134 9.49 7.25 -7.57
C ARG A 134 8.26 6.58 -6.98
N ILE A 135 7.22 6.37 -7.78
CA ILE A 135 5.93 5.85 -7.32
C ILE A 135 5.51 4.64 -8.15
N LEU A 136 5.36 4.80 -9.47
CA LEU A 136 4.69 3.78 -10.30
C LEU A 136 5.57 2.56 -10.62
N ILE A 137 6.88 2.77 -10.80
CA ILE A 137 7.85 1.72 -11.15
C ILE A 137 8.53 1.15 -9.89
N LEU A 138 8.56 1.91 -8.79
CA LEU A 138 9.31 1.55 -7.60
C LEU A 138 8.50 0.57 -6.72
N ARG A 139 8.99 -0.68 -6.60
CA ARG A 139 8.34 -1.75 -5.82
C ARG A 139 8.19 -1.45 -4.32
N SER A 140 9.03 -0.57 -3.78
CA SER A 140 9.09 -0.24 -2.34
C SER A 140 8.43 1.10 -2.01
N PHE A 141 7.60 1.64 -2.90
CA PHE A 141 6.88 2.88 -2.60
C PHE A 141 5.91 2.67 -1.43
N GLU A 142 6.15 3.42 -0.37
CA GLU A 142 5.37 3.40 0.87
C GLU A 142 4.97 4.85 1.20
N ILE A 143 3.67 5.14 1.17
CA ILE A 143 3.15 6.51 1.31
C ILE A 143 3.45 7.13 2.69
N ASP A 144 3.53 6.28 3.71
CA ASP A 144 3.87 6.63 5.10
C ASP A 144 5.35 7.01 5.25
N LYS A 145 6.23 6.62 4.31
CA LYS A 145 7.62 7.08 4.27
C LYS A 145 7.77 8.50 3.71
N ILE A 146 6.72 9.09 3.15
CA ILE A 146 6.78 10.48 2.69
C ILE A 146 6.74 11.42 3.89
N LYS A 147 7.83 12.19 4.06
CA LYS A 147 7.93 13.21 5.10
C LYS A 147 6.74 14.19 5.02
N ASN A 148 6.13 14.46 6.17
CA ASN A 148 4.98 15.37 6.34
C ASN A 148 3.65 14.88 5.72
N VAL A 149 3.51 13.57 5.45
CA VAL A 149 2.22 12.94 5.10
C VAL A 149 1.63 12.29 6.35
N GLY A 150 0.40 12.67 6.72
CA GLY A 150 -0.31 12.15 7.91
C GLY A 150 -1.24 13.18 8.56
N GLU A 151 -2.08 12.77 9.51
CA GLU A 151 -2.83 13.69 10.37
C GLU A 151 -1.89 14.36 11.38
N ARG A 152 -2.16 15.64 11.67
CA ARG A 152 -1.45 16.37 12.73
C ARG A 152 -2.02 15.84 14.05
N LEU A 153 -1.19 15.16 14.84
CA LEU A 153 -1.47 14.97 16.26
C LEU A 153 -1.40 16.33 16.97
#